data_AF-B8GGF2-F1
#
_entry.id   AF-B8GGF2-F1
#
_cell.length_a   1.000
_cell.length_b   1.000
_cell.length_c   1.000
_cell.angle_alpha   90.00
_cell.angle_beta   90.00
_cell.angle_gamma   90.00
#
_symmetry.space_group_name_H-M   'P 1'
#
loop_
_entity.id
_entity.type
_entity.pdbx_description
1 polymer ?
#
loop_
_entity_poly.entity_id
_entity_poly.type
_entity_poly.pdbx_seq_one_letter_code
_entity_poly.pdbx_strand_id
1 'polypeptide(L)'
;MDESKRLVTVTINGVDCRAEEGEILLSVATREGIAIPHLCYEEALDPYGACRLCMVEVEKRGKREMTTACTLRALDGLTVVTDTPEIERHRRIILELYLAQAPKADRIREMAARYGVTKTRFIRKVDPTDPLGNRCVLCGLCVRACHELMGAGAINFINRGAYTVVNTPFFEANPVCLGCGACARVCPTDAVRIEDIDGERVMQSWGSTRVSLAQCRVCGEYFAPASLGERIAARIDPPLRDDLHGVCPACRAKGIARKEILAQTGGVIRHV
;
A
#
# COMPACT_ATOMS: atom_id res chain seq x y z
N MET A 1 -0.45 -22.35 -17.26
CA MET A 1 0.55 -23.39 -16.97
C MET A 1 0.66 -23.45 -15.47
N ASP A 2 0.04 -24.48 -14.89
CA ASP A 2 -0.01 -24.73 -13.44
C ASP A 2 1.25 -25.54 -13.08
N GLU A 3 2.32 -24.84 -12.71
CA GLU A 3 3.45 -25.47 -12.02
C GLU A 3 2.99 -25.74 -10.60
N SER A 4 2.74 -27.01 -10.27
CA SER A 4 2.50 -27.47 -8.90
C SER A 4 3.66 -27.01 -8.02
N LYS A 5 3.47 -25.90 -7.31
CA LYS A 5 4.50 -25.30 -6.47
C LYS A 5 4.89 -26.27 -5.36
N ARG A 6 6.17 -26.58 -5.26
CA ARG A 6 6.72 -27.47 -4.23
C ARG A 6 6.52 -26.81 -2.86
N LEU A 7 5.94 -27.57 -1.92
CA LEU A 7 5.85 -27.13 -0.53
C LEU A 7 7.18 -27.38 0.17
N VAL A 8 7.63 -26.39 0.93
CA VAL A 8 8.87 -26.41 1.73
C VAL A 8 8.56 -26.08 3.18
N THR A 9 9.43 -26.53 4.08
CA THR A 9 9.33 -26.18 5.51
C THR A 9 10.36 -25.13 5.86
N VAL A 10 9.89 -24.03 6.45
CA VAL A 10 10.72 -22.93 6.95
C VAL A 10 10.48 -22.80 8.45
N THR A 11 11.54 -22.73 9.25
CA THR A 11 11.44 -22.58 10.71
C THR A 11 11.65 -21.11 11.07
N ILE A 12 10.67 -20.46 11.69
CA ILE A 12 10.75 -19.06 12.13
C ILE A 12 10.57 -19.00 13.65
N ASN A 13 11.59 -18.54 14.38
CA ASN A 13 11.63 -18.56 15.85
C ASN A 13 11.33 -19.96 16.45
N GLY A 14 11.77 -21.03 15.79
CA GLY A 14 11.49 -22.41 16.20
C GLY A 14 10.09 -22.94 15.81
N VAL A 15 9.28 -22.15 15.12
CA VAL A 15 7.96 -22.57 14.60
C VAL A 15 8.09 -23.00 13.15
N ASP A 16 7.71 -24.25 12.86
CA ASP A 16 7.70 -24.77 11.49
C ASP A 16 6.50 -24.24 10.72
N CYS A 17 6.79 -23.52 9.64
CA CYS A 17 5.83 -22.87 8.76
C CYS A 17 5.86 -23.55 7.38
N ARG A 18 4.69 -23.87 6.82
CA ARG A 18 4.58 -24.37 5.45
C ARG A 18 4.53 -23.21 4.47
N ALA A 19 5.37 -23.26 3.45
CA ALA A 19 5.45 -22.25 2.41
C ALA A 19 5.56 -22.87 1.02
N GLU A 20 5.16 -22.13 0.00
CA GLU A 20 5.52 -22.46 -1.37
C GLU A 20 7.01 -22.14 -1.58
N GLU A 21 7.75 -23.00 -2.29
CA GLU A 21 9.16 -22.73 -2.61
C GLU A 21 9.27 -21.40 -3.38
N GLY A 22 10.10 -20.48 -2.90
CA GLY A 22 10.23 -19.14 -3.48
C GLY A 22 9.24 -18.09 -2.96
N GLU A 23 8.30 -18.46 -2.08
CA GLU A 23 7.41 -17.51 -1.41
C GLU A 23 8.21 -16.49 -0.58
N ILE A 24 7.70 -15.26 -0.45
CA ILE A 24 8.35 -14.22 0.35
C ILE A 24 8.21 -14.57 1.84
N LEU A 25 9.33 -14.63 2.56
CA LEU A 25 9.32 -14.98 3.99
C LEU A 25 8.39 -14.08 4.81
N LEU A 26 8.38 -12.77 4.56
CA LEU A 26 7.49 -11.83 5.26
C LEU A 26 6.00 -12.16 5.06
N SER A 27 5.62 -12.65 3.88
CA SER A 27 4.24 -13.09 3.60
C SER A 27 3.90 -14.34 4.39
N VAL A 28 4.81 -15.33 4.39
CA VAL A 28 4.69 -16.55 5.21
C VAL A 28 4.54 -16.19 6.68
N ALA A 29 5.43 -15.37 7.23
CA ALA A 29 5.37 -14.93 8.62
C ALA A 29 4.05 -14.22 8.95
N THR A 30 3.53 -13.39 8.05
CA THR A 30 2.25 -12.68 8.24
C THR A 30 1.08 -13.65 8.28
N ARG A 31 1.03 -14.64 7.38
CA ARG A 31 0.01 -15.70 7.37
C ARG A 31 0.01 -16.53 8.64
N GLU A 32 1.20 -16.87 9.15
CA GLU A 32 1.37 -17.68 10.36
C GLU A 32 1.27 -16.86 11.67
N GLY A 33 0.94 -15.56 11.58
CA GLY A 33 0.78 -14.70 12.75
C GLY A 33 2.09 -14.29 13.44
N ILE A 34 3.23 -14.47 12.79
CA ILE A 34 4.55 -14.08 13.29
C ILE A 34 4.81 -12.61 12.96
N ALA A 35 4.81 -11.77 13.99
CA ALA A 35 4.95 -10.33 13.83
C ALA A 35 6.38 -9.92 13.45
N ILE A 36 6.57 -9.49 12.19
CA ILE A 36 7.81 -8.85 11.72
C ILE A 36 7.46 -7.40 11.30
N PRO A 37 8.04 -6.36 11.93
CA PRO A 37 7.68 -4.98 11.63
C PRO A 37 8.10 -4.58 10.21
N HIS A 38 7.23 -3.88 9.50
CA HIS A 38 7.47 -3.41 8.14
C HIS A 38 6.64 -2.16 7.82
N LEU A 39 7.12 -1.37 6.85
CA LEU A 39 6.44 -0.16 6.35
C LEU A 39 6.36 -0.11 4.82
N CYS A 40 7.29 -0.75 4.10
CA CYS A 40 7.40 -0.66 2.63
C CYS A 40 7.03 -1.97 1.91
N TYR A 41 6.27 -2.84 2.57
CA TYR A 41 5.76 -4.09 2.00
C TYR A 41 4.27 -3.93 1.74
N GLU A 42 3.85 -4.36 0.55
CA GLU A 42 2.47 -4.36 0.06
C GLU A 42 2.36 -5.58 -0.85
N GLU A 43 1.34 -6.41 -0.67
CA GLU A 43 1.23 -7.71 -1.36
C GLU A 43 1.09 -7.55 -2.87
N ALA A 44 0.46 -6.45 -3.31
CA ALA A 44 0.29 -6.13 -4.72
C ALA A 44 1.58 -5.65 -5.42
N LEU A 45 2.69 -5.47 -4.69
CA LEU A 45 3.93 -4.89 -5.21
C LEU A 45 5.15 -5.77 -4.91
N ASP A 46 6.08 -5.86 -5.86
CA ASP A 46 7.33 -6.59 -5.62
C ASP A 46 8.12 -5.98 -4.45
N PRO A 47 8.69 -6.77 -3.54
CA PRO A 47 9.43 -6.23 -2.41
C PRO A 47 10.77 -5.61 -2.87
N TYR A 48 11.13 -4.47 -2.29
CA TYR A 48 12.38 -3.76 -2.62
C TYR A 48 13.23 -3.36 -1.40
N GLY A 49 12.73 -3.63 -0.18
CA GLY A 49 13.53 -3.58 1.04
C GLY A 49 13.96 -2.19 1.53
N ALA A 50 13.27 -1.11 1.17
CA ALA A 50 13.70 0.24 1.58
C ALA A 50 13.64 0.50 3.10
N CYS A 51 12.61 0.02 3.80
CA CYS A 51 12.42 0.44 5.20
C CYS A 51 13.32 -0.26 6.22
N ARG A 52 13.88 -1.42 5.86
CA ARG A 52 14.79 -2.23 6.70
C ARG A 52 14.27 -2.62 8.10
N LEU A 53 12.99 -2.40 8.41
CA LEU A 53 12.41 -2.86 9.68
C LEU A 53 12.26 -4.38 9.74
N CYS A 54 12.02 -5.02 8.58
CA CYS A 54 11.83 -6.46 8.47
C CYS A 54 13.13 -7.27 8.51
N MET A 55 14.19 -6.70 9.09
CA MET A 55 15.46 -7.41 9.25
C MET A 55 15.29 -8.60 10.19
N VAL A 56 15.90 -9.70 9.80
CA VAL A 56 15.90 -11.01 10.46
C VAL A 56 17.26 -11.66 10.28
N GLU A 57 17.57 -12.68 11.07
CA GLU A 57 18.80 -13.47 10.95
C GLU A 57 18.47 -14.85 10.39
N VAL A 58 19.20 -15.26 9.36
CA VAL A 58 19.17 -16.63 8.84
C VAL A 58 20.26 -17.44 9.52
N GLU A 59 19.90 -18.61 10.06
CA GLU A 59 20.85 -19.53 10.68
C GLU A 59 21.35 -20.55 9.65
N LYS A 60 22.67 -20.60 9.46
CA LYS A 60 23.32 -21.58 8.57
C LYS A 60 24.64 -22.05 9.16
N ARG A 61 24.74 -23.36 9.45
CA ARG A 61 25.97 -24.00 9.98
C ARG A 61 26.53 -23.28 11.22
N GLY A 62 25.66 -22.87 12.14
CA GLY A 62 26.05 -22.16 13.37
C GLY A 62 26.44 -20.69 13.18
N LYS A 63 26.35 -20.15 11.96
CA LYS A 63 26.51 -18.71 11.70
C LYS A 63 25.14 -18.08 11.48
N ARG A 64 25.03 -16.82 11.89
CA ARG A 64 23.86 -15.98 11.65
C ARG A 64 24.20 -14.89 10.66
N GLU A 65 23.38 -14.74 9.63
CA GLU A 65 23.52 -13.69 8.62
C GLU A 65 22.26 -12.83 8.62
N MET A 66 22.44 -11.51 8.72
CA MET A 66 21.32 -10.57 8.75
C MET A 66 20.83 -10.27 7.33
N THR A 67 19.52 -10.37 7.12
CA THR A 67 18.87 -10.11 5.84
C THR A 67 17.46 -9.55 6.05
N THR A 68 16.77 -9.17 4.96
CA THR A 68 15.40 -8.65 5.00
C THR A 68 14.37 -9.74 4.71
N ALA A 69 13.42 -9.94 5.62
CA ALA A 69 12.33 -10.91 5.43
C ALA A 69 11.46 -10.61 4.19
N CYS A 70 11.34 -9.34 3.78
CA CYS A 70 10.54 -8.99 2.61
C CYS A 70 11.16 -9.45 1.29
N THR A 71 12.49 -9.64 1.20
CA THR A 71 13.15 -10.09 -0.03
C THR A 71 13.65 -11.52 0.06
N LEU A 72 13.71 -12.09 1.28
CA LEU A 72 14.12 -13.47 1.49
C LEU A 72 13.06 -14.42 0.96
N ARG A 73 13.53 -15.45 0.25
CA ARG A 73 12.70 -16.47 -0.40
C ARG A 73 12.69 -17.73 0.46
N ALA A 74 11.52 -18.32 0.65
CA ALA A 74 11.32 -19.57 1.37
C ALA A 74 12.03 -20.71 0.63
N LEU A 75 12.92 -21.41 1.35
CA LEU A 75 13.64 -22.59 0.88
C LEU A 75 13.53 -23.66 1.95
N ASP A 76 13.57 -24.93 1.54
CA ASP A 76 13.45 -26.04 2.47
C ASP A 76 14.61 -26.07 3.49
N GLY A 77 14.26 -26.20 4.77
CA GLY A 77 15.23 -26.18 5.87
C GLY A 77 15.77 -24.79 6.22
N LEU A 78 15.19 -23.71 5.66
CA LEU A 78 15.53 -22.34 6.05
C LEU A 78 15.13 -22.09 7.50
N THR A 79 16.08 -21.68 8.35
CA THR A 79 15.84 -21.32 9.76
C THR A 79 16.09 -19.84 9.98
N VAL A 80 15.11 -19.15 10.57
CA VAL A 80 15.11 -17.70 10.73
C VAL A 80 14.80 -17.32 12.18
N VAL A 81 15.54 -16.36 12.71
CA VAL A 81 15.31 -15.77 14.04
C VAL A 81 15.03 -14.28 13.87
N THR A 82 14.05 -13.77 14.60
CA THR A 82 13.49 -12.43 14.36
C THR A 82 13.66 -11.45 15.52
N ASP A 83 14.21 -11.89 16.65
CA ASP A 83 14.22 -11.19 17.94
C ASP A 83 15.58 -11.22 18.66
N THR A 84 16.67 -11.44 17.91
CA THR A 84 18.01 -11.40 18.50
C THR A 84 18.36 -10.00 19.01
N PRO A 85 19.27 -9.86 19.99
CA PRO A 85 19.70 -8.55 20.47
C PRO A 85 20.25 -7.64 19.37
N GLU A 86 20.82 -8.21 18.31
CA GLU A 86 21.32 -7.44 17.17
C GLU A 86 20.18 -6.89 16.30
N ILE A 87 19.18 -7.72 16.00
CA ILE A 87 17.96 -7.30 15.29
C ILE A 87 17.20 -6.23 16.07
N GLU A 88 17.04 -6.39 17.38
CA GLU A 88 16.38 -5.39 18.21
C GLU A 88 17.13 -4.05 18.21
N ARG A 89 18.46 -4.08 18.34
CA ARG A 89 19.28 -2.85 18.22
C ARG A 89 19.11 -2.18 16.86
N HIS A 90 19.10 -2.97 15.78
CA HIS A 90 18.92 -2.45 14.42
C HIS A 90 17.55 -1.77 14.25
N ARG A 91 16.48 -2.43 14.67
CA ARG A 91 15.11 -1.88 14.62
C ARG A 91 14.98 -0.61 15.46
N ARG A 92 15.57 -0.57 16.66
CA ARG A 92 15.58 0.62 17.52
C ARG A 92 16.23 1.82 16.82
N ILE A 93 17.38 1.64 16.17
CA ILE A 93 18.08 2.71 15.45
C ILE A 93 17.23 3.21 14.27
N ILE A 94 16.65 2.29 13.49
CA ILE A 94 15.77 2.66 12.36
C ILE A 94 14.54 3.43 12.84
N LEU A 95 13.90 2.99 13.92
CA LEU A 95 12.73 3.67 14.48
C LEU A 95 13.09 5.05 15.02
N GLU A 96 14.29 5.21 15.59
CA GLU A 96 14.82 6.51 16.01
C GLU A 96 15.01 7.47 14.82
N LEU A 97 15.50 6.97 13.68
CA LEU A 97 15.58 7.73 12.43
C LEU A 97 14.20 8.08 11.89
N TYR A 98 13.24 7.14 11.95
CA TYR A 98 11.87 7.40 11.51
C TYR A 98 11.13 8.40 12.37
N LEU A 99 11.39 8.46 13.69
CA LEU A 99 10.87 9.51 14.55
C LEU A 99 11.39 10.90 14.14
N ALA A 100 12.63 11.01 13.68
CA ALA A 100 13.16 12.26 13.15
C ALA A 100 12.60 12.61 11.76
N GLN A 101 12.39 11.59 10.91
CA GLN A 101 11.88 11.75 9.55
C GLN A 101 10.39 12.11 9.51
N ALA A 102 9.57 11.44 10.32
CA ALA A 102 8.11 11.50 10.31
C ALA A 102 7.53 11.71 11.72
N PRO A 103 7.88 12.82 12.42
CA PRO A 103 7.55 13.02 13.82
C PRO A 103 6.03 13.09 14.11
N LYS A 104 5.22 13.40 13.09
CA LYS A 104 3.76 13.50 13.22
C LYS A 104 3.02 12.22 12.83
N ALA A 105 3.72 11.15 12.45
CA ALA A 105 3.11 9.87 12.08
C ALA A 105 2.85 9.01 13.33
N ASP A 106 1.58 8.81 13.67
CA ASP A 106 1.17 8.08 14.87
C ASP A 106 1.62 6.61 14.83
N ARG A 107 1.47 5.93 13.68
CA ARG A 107 1.98 4.56 13.48
C ARG A 107 3.47 4.42 13.77
N ILE A 108 4.29 5.42 13.43
CA ILE A 108 5.74 5.39 13.70
C ILE A 108 6.01 5.55 15.19
N ARG A 109 5.29 6.46 15.86
CA ARG A 109 5.40 6.66 17.31
C ARG A 109 5.00 5.41 18.08
N GLU A 110 3.90 4.78 17.68
CA GLU A 110 3.43 3.53 18.26
C GLU A 110 4.42 2.39 18.05
N MET A 111 4.93 2.23 16.82
CA MET A 111 5.92 1.19 16.52
C MET A 111 7.22 1.43 17.30
N ALA A 112 7.71 2.68 17.34
CA ALA A 112 8.90 3.05 18.11
C ALA A 112 8.73 2.79 19.62
N ALA A 113 7.56 3.11 20.17
CA ALA A 113 7.26 2.89 21.59
C ALA A 113 7.31 1.40 21.96
N ARG A 114 6.86 0.48 21.09
CA ARG A 114 6.96 -0.98 21.32
C ARG A 114 8.40 -1.46 21.47
N TYR A 115 9.34 -0.78 20.81
CA TYR A 115 10.78 -1.05 20.93
C TYR A 115 11.47 -0.21 22.01
N GLY A 116 10.72 0.53 22.84
CA GLY A 116 11.29 1.40 23.88
C GLY A 116 12.03 2.63 23.33
N VAL A 117 11.60 3.14 22.18
CA VAL A 117 12.15 4.35 21.54
C VAL A 117 11.07 5.44 21.56
N THR A 118 11.24 6.45 22.42
CA THR A 118 10.27 7.55 22.59
C THR A 118 10.80 8.90 22.13
N LYS A 119 12.11 9.01 21.91
CA LYS A 119 12.80 10.22 21.49
C LYS A 119 13.88 9.87 20.46
N THR A 120 14.29 10.88 19.69
CA THR A 120 15.34 10.75 18.69
C THR A 120 16.52 11.67 19.01
N ARG A 121 17.73 11.16 18.84
CA ARG A 121 18.99 11.93 18.88
C ARG A 121 19.27 12.61 17.53
N PHE A 122 18.59 12.18 16.47
CA PHE A 122 18.77 12.75 15.14
C PHE A 122 17.95 14.03 15.01
N ILE A 123 18.62 15.13 14.67
CA ILE A 123 17.98 16.42 14.48
C ILE A 123 17.68 16.59 12.99
N ARG A 124 16.40 16.79 12.68
CA ARG A 124 15.94 17.16 11.34
C ARG A 124 15.03 18.38 11.45
N LYS A 125 15.21 19.35 10.55
CA LYS A 125 14.32 20.50 10.46
C LYS A 125 12.95 20.03 9.96
N VAL A 126 11.93 20.23 10.78
CA VAL A 126 10.53 20.00 10.41
C VAL A 126 10.09 21.17 9.53
N ASP A 127 9.61 20.86 8.34
CA ASP A 127 9.07 21.87 7.44
C ASP A 127 7.57 22.03 7.69
N PRO A 128 7.08 23.17 8.21
CA PRO A 128 5.66 23.37 8.45
C PRO A 128 4.83 23.36 7.17
N THR A 129 5.43 23.56 5.99
CA THR A 129 4.73 23.57 4.70
C THR A 129 4.75 22.21 3.99
N ASP A 130 5.33 21.16 4.60
CA ASP A 130 5.35 19.82 4.03
C ASP A 130 3.91 19.34 3.71
N PRO A 131 3.56 19.10 2.43
CA PRO A 131 2.22 18.68 2.02
C PRO A 131 1.85 17.27 2.52
N LEU A 132 2.83 16.50 3.00
CA LEU A 132 2.65 15.21 3.66
C LEU A 132 2.63 15.33 5.19
N GLY A 133 2.57 16.56 5.71
CA GLY A 133 2.34 16.85 7.11
C GLY A 133 3.42 16.31 8.05
N ASN A 134 4.67 16.15 7.59
CA ASN A 134 5.76 15.52 8.33
C ASN A 134 5.41 14.10 8.82
N ARG A 135 4.64 13.37 8.03
CA ARG A 135 4.25 11.97 8.26
C ARG A 135 4.92 10.98 7.29
N CYS A 136 5.58 11.48 6.25
CA CYS A 136 6.17 10.63 5.21
C CYS A 136 7.50 9.99 5.64
N VAL A 137 7.57 8.66 5.57
CA VAL A 137 8.77 7.86 5.86
C VAL A 137 9.56 7.46 4.61
N LEU A 138 9.22 8.02 3.45
CA LEU A 138 9.89 7.74 2.17
C LEU A 138 9.89 6.23 1.81
N CYS A 139 8.83 5.50 2.16
CA CYS A 139 8.69 4.07 1.90
C CYS A 139 8.37 3.71 0.44
N GLY A 140 8.21 4.69 -0.45
CA GLY A 140 8.03 4.49 -1.90
C GLY A 140 6.72 3.84 -2.35
N LEU A 141 5.90 3.28 -1.46
CA LEU A 141 4.67 2.57 -1.83
C LEU A 141 3.73 3.42 -2.68
N CYS A 142 3.56 4.71 -2.36
CA CYS A 142 2.71 5.61 -3.13
C CYS A 142 3.23 5.84 -4.56
N VAL A 143 4.54 6.04 -4.72
CA VAL A 143 5.21 6.21 -6.03
C VAL A 143 5.02 4.94 -6.86
N ARG A 144 5.28 3.79 -6.26
CA ARG A 144 5.17 2.49 -6.91
C ARG A 144 3.73 2.13 -7.26
N ALA A 145 2.77 2.35 -6.38
CA ALA A 145 1.36 2.17 -6.70
C ALA A 145 0.91 3.07 -7.85
N CYS A 146 1.39 4.33 -7.88
CA CYS A 146 1.07 5.25 -8.96
C CYS A 146 1.66 4.82 -10.32
N HIS A 147 2.88 4.26 -10.31
CA HIS A 147 3.60 3.87 -11.51
C HIS A 147 3.30 2.42 -11.95
N GLU A 148 3.48 1.44 -11.09
CA GLU A 148 3.40 0.00 -11.39
C GLU A 148 1.95 -0.49 -11.46
N LEU A 149 1.10 -0.14 -10.48
CA LEU A 149 -0.30 -0.61 -10.44
C LEU A 149 -1.18 0.24 -11.34
N MET A 150 -1.11 1.55 -11.16
CA MET A 150 -1.97 2.48 -11.86
C MET A 150 -1.40 2.94 -13.20
N GLY A 151 -0.12 2.69 -13.52
CA GLY A 151 0.45 3.10 -14.82
C GLY A 151 0.35 4.60 -15.11
N ALA A 152 0.21 5.44 -14.08
CA ALA A 152 0.01 6.88 -14.22
C ALA A 152 1.33 7.64 -14.06
N GLY A 153 2.13 7.29 -13.04
CA GLY A 153 3.44 7.91 -12.81
C GLY A 153 3.38 9.41 -12.44
N ALA A 154 2.29 9.85 -11.80
CA ALA A 154 2.07 11.27 -11.49
C ALA A 154 2.98 11.83 -10.38
N ILE A 155 3.49 10.96 -9.51
CA ILE A 155 4.32 11.32 -8.35
C ILE A 155 5.63 10.52 -8.36
N ASN A 156 6.70 11.11 -7.84
CA ASN A 156 8.01 10.48 -7.77
C ASN A 156 8.83 10.99 -6.58
N PHE A 157 9.98 10.37 -6.32
CA PHE A 157 11.01 10.93 -5.46
C PHE A 157 11.68 12.13 -6.14
N ILE A 158 11.81 13.23 -5.38
CA ILE A 158 12.47 14.46 -5.79
C ILE A 158 13.70 14.64 -4.89
N ASN A 159 14.77 15.21 -5.45
CA ASN A 159 16.07 15.39 -4.79
C ASN A 159 16.77 14.06 -4.40
N ARG A 160 17.85 14.16 -3.61
CA ARG A 160 18.65 13.04 -3.13
C ARG A 160 19.08 13.23 -1.68
N GLY A 161 19.38 12.12 -1.01
CA GLY A 161 19.90 12.11 0.36
C GLY A 161 18.90 12.67 1.38
N ALA A 162 19.36 13.48 2.32
CA ALA A 162 18.53 14.01 3.40
C ALA A 162 17.41 14.97 2.91
N TYR A 163 17.53 15.48 1.69
CA TYR A 163 16.59 16.41 1.06
C TYR A 163 15.53 15.71 0.20
N THR A 164 15.55 14.37 0.16
CA THR A 164 14.57 13.61 -0.62
C THR A 164 13.16 13.80 -0.09
N VAL A 165 12.24 14.10 -1.01
CA VAL A 165 10.80 14.21 -0.76
C VAL A 165 10.03 13.43 -1.82
N VAL A 166 8.75 13.16 -1.59
CA VAL A 166 7.85 12.60 -2.60
C VAL A 166 6.87 13.69 -3.00
N ASN A 167 6.76 14.00 -4.29
CA ASN A 167 5.74 14.91 -4.81
C ASN A 167 5.53 14.71 -6.32
N THR A 168 4.69 15.52 -6.92
CA THR A 168 4.60 15.71 -8.36
C THR A 168 5.86 16.42 -8.90
N PRO A 169 6.23 16.19 -10.18
CA PRO A 169 7.30 16.96 -10.82
C PRO A 169 7.07 18.47 -10.65
N PHE A 170 8.14 19.20 -10.32
CA PHE A 170 8.13 20.65 -10.08
C PHE A 170 7.18 21.14 -8.97
N PHE A 171 6.60 20.24 -8.17
CA PHE A 171 5.62 20.58 -7.12
C PHE A 171 4.32 21.20 -7.65
N GLU A 172 3.99 20.95 -8.92
CA GLU A 172 2.82 21.49 -9.60
C GLU A 172 1.72 20.44 -9.77
N ALA A 173 0.50 20.87 -10.10
CA ALA A 173 -0.58 19.95 -10.44
C ALA A 173 -0.19 19.08 -11.65
N ASN A 174 -0.40 17.77 -11.56
CA ASN A 174 0.02 16.86 -12.62
C ASN A 174 -1.20 16.26 -13.37
N PRO A 175 -1.40 16.60 -14.66
CA PRO A 175 -2.57 16.17 -15.43
C PRO A 175 -2.63 14.66 -15.67
N VAL A 176 -1.54 13.91 -15.50
CA VAL A 176 -1.55 12.44 -15.62
C VAL A 176 -2.15 11.76 -14.38
N CYS A 177 -2.39 12.50 -13.30
CA CYS A 177 -3.05 11.97 -12.11
C CYS A 177 -4.48 11.56 -12.41
N LEU A 178 -4.79 10.29 -12.14
CA LEU A 178 -6.14 9.74 -12.32
C LEU A 178 -7.10 10.01 -11.15
N GLY A 179 -6.64 10.65 -10.07
CA GLY A 179 -7.46 10.80 -8.84
C GLY A 179 -7.82 9.46 -8.15
N CYS A 180 -7.19 8.35 -8.53
CA CYS A 180 -7.60 7.01 -8.10
C CYS A 180 -7.47 6.72 -6.59
N GLY A 181 -6.68 7.51 -5.86
CA GLY A 181 -6.45 7.33 -4.42
C GLY A 181 -5.61 6.13 -4.02
N ALA A 182 -5.03 5.38 -4.97
CA ALA A 182 -4.14 4.25 -4.68
C ALA A 182 -2.97 4.65 -3.77
N CYS A 183 -2.37 5.83 -4.00
CA CYS A 183 -1.28 6.37 -3.20
C CYS A 183 -1.65 6.60 -1.72
N ALA A 184 -2.88 7.00 -1.43
CA ALA A 184 -3.35 7.17 -0.07
C ALA A 184 -3.63 5.81 0.59
N ARG A 185 -4.23 4.87 -0.14
CA ARG A 185 -4.54 3.54 0.38
C ARG A 185 -3.30 2.74 0.80
N VAL A 186 -2.22 2.81 0.04
CA VAL A 186 -0.97 2.10 0.35
C VAL A 186 -0.07 2.87 1.31
N CYS A 187 -0.44 4.08 1.74
CA CYS A 187 0.40 4.88 2.61
C CYS A 187 0.40 4.29 4.03
N PRO A 188 1.54 3.82 4.56
CA PRO A 188 1.53 3.18 5.88
C PRO A 188 1.31 4.18 7.01
N THR A 189 1.51 5.48 6.79
CA THR A 189 1.51 6.51 7.84
C THR A 189 0.44 7.58 7.67
N ASP A 190 -0.53 7.36 6.77
CA ASP A 190 -1.62 8.30 6.47
C ASP A 190 -1.11 9.71 6.10
N ALA A 191 0.03 9.76 5.43
CA ALA A 191 0.67 11.01 5.03
C ALA A 191 -0.03 11.67 3.83
N VAL A 192 -0.66 10.86 2.97
CA VAL A 192 -1.29 11.32 1.73
C VAL A 192 -2.75 11.68 2.00
N ARG A 193 -3.13 12.92 1.71
CA ARG A 193 -4.48 13.45 1.91
C ARG A 193 -5.19 13.68 0.59
N ILE A 194 -6.45 13.27 0.55
CA ILE A 194 -7.34 13.38 -0.59
C ILE A 194 -8.70 13.83 -0.06
N GLU A 195 -9.35 14.73 -0.78
CA GLU A 195 -10.67 15.26 -0.44
C GLU A 195 -11.50 15.40 -1.71
N ASP A 196 -12.80 15.15 -1.62
CA ASP A 196 -13.74 15.38 -2.71
C ASP A 196 -14.55 16.65 -2.41
N ILE A 197 -14.43 17.67 -3.26
CA ILE A 197 -15.03 19.01 -3.09
C ILE A 197 -15.73 19.37 -4.40
N ASP A 198 -17.01 19.73 -4.35
CA ASP A 198 -17.78 20.27 -5.48
C ASP A 198 -17.68 19.45 -6.79
N GLY A 199 -17.67 18.12 -6.68
CA GLY A 199 -17.58 17.23 -7.84
C GLY A 199 -16.16 17.04 -8.39
N GLU A 200 -15.14 17.50 -7.67
CA GLU A 200 -13.73 17.26 -7.99
C GLU A 200 -13.02 16.55 -6.83
N ARG A 201 -12.11 15.65 -7.17
CA ARG A 201 -11.14 15.11 -6.23
C ARG A 201 -9.90 15.97 -6.18
N VAL A 202 -9.61 16.51 -5.00
CA VAL A 202 -8.45 17.32 -4.70
C VAL A 202 -7.38 16.46 -4.02
N MET A 203 -6.27 16.29 -4.72
CA MET A 203 -5.08 15.63 -4.19
C MET A 203 -4.25 16.64 -3.40
N GLN A 204 -4.66 16.93 -2.16
CA GLN A 204 -4.04 17.95 -1.30
C GLN A 204 -2.51 17.79 -1.19
N SER A 205 -2.04 16.54 -1.11
CA SER A 205 -0.60 16.25 -1.00
C SER A 205 0.19 16.48 -2.29
N TRP A 206 -0.46 16.56 -3.46
CA TRP A 206 0.17 16.46 -4.79
C TRP A 206 -0.11 17.69 -5.64
N GLY A 207 0.54 18.82 -5.31
CA GLY A 207 0.37 20.08 -6.05
C GLY A 207 -1.07 20.59 -6.10
N SER A 208 -1.93 20.16 -5.16
CA SER A 208 -3.38 20.40 -5.19
C SER A 208 -4.04 19.98 -6.52
N THR A 209 -3.54 18.89 -7.14
CA THR A 209 -4.07 18.37 -8.40
C THR A 209 -5.56 18.07 -8.26
N ARG A 210 -6.37 18.63 -9.16
CA ARG A 210 -7.82 18.44 -9.23
C ARG A 210 -8.19 17.48 -10.34
N VAL A 211 -9.10 16.55 -10.06
CA VAL A 211 -9.60 15.57 -11.02
C VAL A 211 -11.11 15.49 -10.92
N SER A 212 -11.82 15.77 -12.00
CA SER A 212 -13.29 15.75 -12.03
C SER A 212 -13.85 14.36 -11.70
N LEU A 213 -14.92 14.32 -10.92
CA LEU A 213 -15.65 13.11 -10.58
C LEU A 213 -16.81 12.87 -11.56
N ALA A 214 -17.01 11.62 -11.93
CA ALA A 214 -18.17 11.17 -12.66
C ALA A 214 -19.41 11.14 -11.75
N GLN A 215 -20.53 11.64 -12.28
CA GLN A 215 -21.83 11.61 -11.65
C GLN A 215 -22.59 10.35 -12.04
N CYS A 216 -23.28 9.72 -11.08
CA CYS A 216 -24.10 8.54 -11.33
C CYS A 216 -25.36 8.91 -12.12
N ARG A 217 -25.60 8.21 -13.24
CA ARG A 217 -26.80 8.39 -14.07
C ARG A 217 -28.11 7.99 -13.38
N VAL A 218 -28.03 7.18 -12.32
CA VAL A 218 -29.20 6.64 -11.59
C VAL A 218 -29.56 7.50 -10.38
N CYS A 219 -28.57 7.86 -9.56
CA CYS A 219 -28.81 8.57 -8.30
C CYS A 219 -28.25 9.99 -8.24
N GLY A 220 -27.50 10.45 -9.25
CA GLY A 220 -26.94 11.80 -9.27
C GLY A 220 -25.72 12.02 -8.37
N GLU A 221 -25.25 11.01 -7.64
CA GLU A 221 -24.10 11.15 -6.74
C GLU A 221 -22.75 11.04 -7.48
N TYR A 222 -21.76 11.82 -7.06
CA TYR A 222 -20.37 11.66 -7.50
C TYR A 222 -19.76 10.40 -6.90
N PHE A 223 -19.03 9.62 -7.69
CA PHE A 223 -18.57 8.30 -7.19
C PHE A 223 -17.15 7.88 -7.59
N ALA A 224 -16.60 8.39 -8.69
CA ALA A 224 -15.26 8.00 -9.13
C ALA A 224 -14.64 9.09 -10.01
N PRO A 225 -13.30 9.22 -10.04
CA PRO A 225 -12.63 10.10 -10.99
C PRO A 225 -12.97 9.73 -12.44
N ALA A 226 -13.35 10.71 -13.25
CA ALA A 226 -13.73 10.51 -14.64
C ALA A 226 -12.60 9.86 -15.45
N SER A 227 -11.37 10.37 -15.29
CA SER A 227 -10.17 9.84 -15.95
C SER A 227 -9.85 8.38 -15.59
N LEU A 228 -10.15 7.97 -14.35
CA LEU A 228 -10.06 6.56 -13.96
C LEU A 228 -11.13 5.72 -14.66
N GLY A 229 -12.37 6.23 -14.71
CA GLY A 229 -13.49 5.57 -15.38
C GLY A 229 -13.21 5.29 -16.86
N GLU A 230 -12.70 6.29 -17.59
CA GLU A 230 -12.30 6.17 -19.00
C GLU A 230 -11.23 5.09 -19.19
N ARG A 231 -10.22 5.07 -18.31
CA ARG A 231 -9.13 4.11 -18.38
C ARG A 231 -9.57 2.67 -18.10
N ILE A 232 -10.48 2.50 -17.15
CA ILE A 232 -11.09 1.20 -16.84
C ILE A 232 -11.97 0.77 -18.02
N ALA A 233 -12.82 1.65 -18.53
CA ALA A 233 -13.70 1.37 -19.65
C ALA A 233 -12.90 0.83 -20.84
N ALA A 234 -11.79 1.47 -21.21
CA ALA A 234 -10.92 1.05 -22.30
C ALA A 234 -10.38 -0.39 -22.19
N ARG A 235 -10.35 -1.00 -20.99
CA ARG A 235 -9.85 -2.35 -20.72
C ARG A 235 -10.95 -3.40 -20.49
N ILE A 236 -12.21 -2.97 -20.44
CA ILE A 236 -13.37 -3.86 -20.23
C ILE A 236 -14.01 -4.21 -21.57
N ASP A 237 -14.43 -5.47 -21.71
CA ASP A 237 -15.18 -5.98 -22.85
C ASP A 237 -16.44 -5.14 -23.12
N PRO A 238 -16.76 -4.81 -24.39
CA PRO A 238 -17.86 -3.90 -24.72
C PRO A 238 -19.21 -4.23 -24.07
N PRO A 239 -19.68 -5.50 -24.01
CA PRO A 239 -20.97 -5.82 -23.39
C PRO A 239 -21.02 -5.50 -21.90
N LEU A 240 -19.90 -5.70 -21.19
CA LEU A 240 -19.79 -5.41 -19.77
C LEU A 240 -19.58 -3.91 -19.52
N ARG A 241 -18.94 -3.21 -20.46
CA ARG A 241 -18.74 -1.75 -20.39
C ARG A 241 -20.08 -1.02 -20.37
N ASP A 242 -21.00 -1.36 -21.26
CA ASP A 242 -22.27 -0.66 -21.42
C ASP A 242 -23.18 -0.79 -20.19
N ASP A 243 -23.15 -1.95 -19.52
CA ASP A 243 -23.89 -2.20 -18.28
C ASP A 243 -23.31 -1.48 -17.05
N LEU A 244 -22.00 -1.19 -17.05
CA LEU A 244 -21.28 -0.62 -15.91
C LEU A 244 -21.05 0.89 -16.03
N HIS A 245 -21.10 1.44 -17.24
CA HIS A 245 -20.68 2.80 -17.54
C HIS A 245 -21.61 3.86 -16.93
N GLY A 246 -21.04 4.75 -16.13
CA GLY A 246 -21.76 5.89 -15.55
C GLY A 246 -22.72 5.53 -14.41
N VAL A 247 -22.64 4.32 -13.85
CA VAL A 247 -23.46 3.91 -12.69
C VAL A 247 -22.55 3.66 -11.50
N CYS A 248 -22.86 4.27 -10.34
CA CYS A 248 -22.05 4.11 -9.13
C CYS A 248 -22.13 2.68 -8.56
N PRO A 249 -21.12 2.22 -7.77
CA PRO A 249 -21.10 0.88 -7.20
C PRO A 249 -22.39 0.50 -6.45
N ALA A 250 -22.97 1.44 -5.69
CA ALA A 250 -24.19 1.20 -4.93
C ALA A 250 -25.42 0.95 -5.84
N CYS A 251 -25.59 1.76 -6.90
CA CYS A 251 -26.68 1.55 -7.86
C CYS A 251 -26.47 0.29 -8.70
N ARG A 252 -25.22 -0.06 -9.03
CA ARG A 252 -24.89 -1.33 -9.70
C ARG A 252 -25.28 -2.54 -8.86
N ALA A 253 -24.92 -2.55 -7.57
CA ALA A 253 -25.29 -3.63 -6.66
C ALA A 253 -26.82 -3.80 -6.55
N LYS A 254 -27.57 -2.70 -6.42
CA LYS A 254 -29.04 -2.72 -6.42
C LYS A 254 -29.61 -3.27 -7.73
N GLY A 255 -29.04 -2.89 -8.87
CA GLY A 255 -29.46 -3.38 -10.18
C GLY A 255 -29.26 -4.88 -10.35
N ILE A 256 -28.10 -5.40 -9.94
CA ILE A 256 -27.78 -6.83 -9.97
C ILE A 256 -28.76 -7.62 -9.08
N ALA A 257 -28.94 -7.18 -7.83
CA ALA A 257 -29.88 -7.82 -6.90
C ALA A 257 -31.30 -7.87 -7.46
N ARG A 258 -31.77 -6.79 -8.10
CA ARG A 258 -33.09 -6.76 -8.74
C ARG A 258 -33.19 -7.76 -9.90
N LYS A 259 -32.17 -7.85 -10.76
CA LYS A 259 -32.15 -8.82 -11.87
C LYS A 259 -32.22 -10.27 -11.35
N GLU A 260 -31.48 -10.59 -10.30
CA GLU A 260 -31.51 -11.93 -9.71
C GLU A 260 -32.87 -12.30 -9.10
N ILE A 261 -33.48 -11.39 -8.33
CA ILE A 261 -34.82 -11.61 -7.76
C ILE A 261 -35.86 -11.83 -8.88
N LEU A 262 -35.78 -11.05 -9.97
CA LEU A 262 -36.70 -11.19 -11.11
C LEU A 262 -36.49 -12.51 -11.86
N ALA A 263 -35.25 -12.97 -11.98
CA ALA A 263 -34.93 -14.26 -12.59
C ALA A 263 -35.46 -15.44 -11.76
N GLN A 264 -35.41 -15.34 -10.43
CA GLN A 264 -35.95 -16.36 -9.51
C GLN A 264 -37.49 -16.38 -9.45
N THR A 265 -38.13 -15.25 -9.71
CA THR A 265 -39.61 -15.08 -9.63
C THR A 265 -40.33 -15.26 -10.98
N GLY A 266 -39.62 -15.66 -12.04
CA GLY A 266 -40.22 -15.92 -13.36
C GLY A 266 -40.85 -14.69 -14.02
N GLY A 267 -40.36 -13.48 -13.70
CA GLY A 267 -40.83 -12.24 -14.33
C GLY A 267 -42.25 -11.79 -13.95
N VAL A 268 -42.89 -12.38 -12.93
CA VAL A 268 -44.22 -11.94 -12.48
C VAL A 268 -44.08 -11.09 -11.22
N ILE A 269 -43.91 -9.78 -11.40
CA ILE A 269 -44.25 -8.82 -10.36
C ILE A 269 -45.78 -8.79 -10.27
N ARG A 270 -46.36 -9.51 -9.30
CA ARG A 270 -47.73 -9.19 -8.86
C ARG A 270 -47.67 -7.85 -8.15
N HIS A 271 -48.10 -6.79 -8.85
CA HIS A 271 -48.50 -5.56 -8.19
C HIS A 271 -49.65 -5.90 -7.23
N VAL A 272 -49.45 -5.62 -5.94
CA VAL A 272 -50.51 -5.42 -4.96
C VAL A 272 -50.36 -3.99 -4.48
#